data_AF-A0AA95HFE0-F1
#
_entry.id   AF-A0AA95HFE0-F1
#
_cell.length_a   1.000
_cell.length_b   1.000
_cell.length_c   1.000
_cell.angle_alpha   90.00
_cell.angle_beta   90.00
_cell.angle_gamma   90.00
#
_symmetry.space_group_name_H-M   'P 1'
#
loop_
_entity.id
_entity.type
_entity.pdbx_description
1 polymer ?
#
loop_
_entity_poly.entity_id
_entity_poly.type
_entity_poly.pdbx_seq_one_letter_code
_entity_poly.pdbx_strand_id
1 'polypeptide(L)'
;MLTVSSRDQKLLEALNRNPALKARMEGLIEVVENAGDDIIKAADAEQRVIEELRQMGNDAITAWANKRVEKCTAPACEEGIGKYVKSGKKTVIGTRPTEKST
;
A
#
# COMPACT_ATOMS: atom_id res chain seq x y z
N MET A 1 -24.21 8.62 26.33
CA MET A 1 -23.06 7.79 25.90
C MET A 1 -23.53 6.97 24.71
N LEU A 2 -22.94 7.17 23.52
CA LEU A 2 -23.23 6.32 22.37
C LEU A 2 -22.54 4.97 22.61
N THR A 3 -23.30 3.88 22.64
CA THR A 3 -22.73 2.54 22.75
C THR A 3 -22.10 2.18 21.42
N VAL A 4 -20.77 2.12 21.38
CA VAL A 4 -20.00 1.67 20.22
C VAL A 4 -20.37 0.21 19.95
N SER A 5 -20.81 -0.10 18.72
CA SER A 5 -21.14 -1.48 18.35
C SER A 5 -19.89 -2.36 18.41
N SER A 6 -20.06 -3.67 18.66
CA SER A 6 -18.94 -4.63 18.62
C SER A 6 -18.17 -4.56 17.28
N ARG A 7 -18.86 -4.22 16.19
CA ARG A 7 -18.23 -3.98 14.89
C ARG A 7 -17.32 -2.76 14.89
N ASP A 8 -17.80 -1.65 15.44
CA ASP A 8 -17.09 -0.37 15.47
C ASP A 8 -15.85 -0.48 16.37
N GLN A 9 -15.95 -1.20 17.49
CA GLN A 9 -14.81 -1.46 18.36
C GLN A 9 -13.72 -2.29 17.65
N LYS A 10 -14.10 -3.33 16.91
CA LYS A 10 -13.17 -4.13 16.10
C LYS A 10 -12.51 -3.30 15.01
N LEU A 11 -13.26 -2.42 14.36
CA LEU A 11 -12.72 -1.51 13.35
C LEU A 11 -11.71 -0.55 13.97
N LEU A 12 -12.06 0.08 15.10
CA LEU A 12 -11.17 1.01 15.79
C LEU A 12 -9.88 0.33 16.25
N GLU A 13 -9.96 -0.89 16.77
CA GLU A 13 -8.78 -1.68 17.14
C GLU A 13 -7.92 -2.05 15.93
N ALA A 14 -8.54 -2.37 14.78
CA ALA A 14 -7.80 -2.60 13.53
C ALA A 14 -7.10 -1.33 13.02
N LEU A 15 -7.76 -0.18 13.09
CA LEU A 15 -7.18 1.11 12.71
C LEU A 15 -6.05 1.53 13.66
N ASN A 16 -6.20 1.33 14.97
CA ASN A 16 -5.16 1.62 15.95
C ASN A 16 -3.90 0.75 15.74
N ARG A 17 -4.04 -0.47 15.22
CA ARG A 17 -2.90 -1.32 14.81
C ARG A 17 -2.23 -0.89 13.49
N ASN A 18 -2.81 0.06 12.76
CA ASN A 18 -2.29 0.56 11.48
C ASN A 18 -2.42 2.10 11.45
N PRO A 19 -1.60 2.83 12.24
CA PRO A 19 -1.77 4.27 12.45
C PRO A 19 -1.69 5.11 11.17
N ALA A 20 -0.87 4.70 10.19
CA ALA A 20 -0.82 5.36 8.89
C ALA A 20 -2.18 5.30 8.17
N LEU A 21 -2.79 4.11 8.10
CA LEU A 21 -4.10 3.92 7.49
C LEU A 21 -5.21 4.70 8.25
N LYS A 22 -5.10 4.78 9.58
CA LYS A 22 -6.02 5.57 10.41
C LYS A 22 -5.98 7.06 10.05
N ALA A 23 -4.79 7.65 9.94
CA ALA A 23 -4.63 9.07 9.58
C ALA A 23 -5.22 9.38 8.19
N ARG A 24 -5.10 8.46 7.22
CA ARG A 24 -5.73 8.63 5.89
C ARG A 24 -7.25 8.59 5.94
N MET A 25 -7.82 7.69 6.74
CA MET A 25 -9.26 7.63 6.93
C MET A 25 -9.80 8.91 7.58
N GLU A 26 -9.06 9.47 8.55
CA GLU A 26 -9.37 10.77 9.16
C GLU A 26 -9.34 11.89 8.11
N GLY A 27 -8.30 11.97 7.26
CA GLY A 27 -8.23 12.94 6.17
C GLY A 27 -9.35 12.81 5.13
N LEU A 28 -9.78 11.59 4.80
CA LEU A 28 -10.95 11.38 3.92
C LEU A 28 -12.25 11.88 4.56
N ILE A 29 -12.42 11.68 5.87
CA ILE A 29 -13.58 12.19 6.61
C ILE A 29 -13.58 13.72 6.61
N GLU A 30 -12.43 14.36 6.83
CA GLU A 30 -12.31 15.83 6.77
C GLU A 30 -12.73 16.38 5.41
N VAL A 31 -12.37 15.71 4.31
CA VAL A 31 -12.80 16.12 2.96
C VAL A 31 -14.31 15.99 2.78
N VAL A 32 -14.92 14.92 3.32
CA VAL A 32 -16.38 14.71 3.27
C VAL A 32 -17.13 15.73 4.12
N GLU A 33 -16.62 16.03 5.31
CA GLU A 33 -17.17 17.02 6.22
C GLU A 33 -16.91 18.46 5.76
N ASN A 34 -16.10 18.63 4.71
CA ASN A 34 -15.56 19.93 4.27
C ASN A 34 -14.97 20.71 5.44
N ALA A 35 -14.27 20.01 6.34
CA ALA A 35 -13.64 20.56 7.52
C ALA A 35 -12.49 21.49 7.09
N GLY A 36 -12.83 22.72 6.74
CA GLY A 36 -11.91 23.71 6.20
C GLY A 36 -12.57 24.79 5.34
N ASP A 37 -13.82 24.63 4.90
CA ASP A 37 -14.55 25.56 4.00
C ASP A 37 -13.80 25.96 2.70
N ASP A 38 -12.61 25.41 2.45
CA ASP A 38 -11.69 25.80 1.38
C ASP A 38 -11.97 25.07 0.05
N ILE A 39 -12.77 24.01 0.07
CA ILE A 39 -13.10 23.25 -1.14
C ILE A 39 -14.35 23.86 -1.79
N ILE A 40 -14.13 24.95 -2.53
CA ILE A 40 -15.20 25.68 -3.22
C ILE A 40 -15.58 25.00 -4.56
N LYS A 41 -14.65 24.22 -5.15
CA LYS A 41 -14.84 23.57 -6.46
C LYS A 41 -14.77 22.05 -6.33
N ALA A 42 -15.67 21.38 -7.06
CA ALA A 42 -15.69 19.92 -7.14
C ALA A 42 -14.37 19.32 -7.66
N ALA A 43 -13.69 19.99 -8.59
CA ALA A 43 -12.40 19.53 -9.12
C ALA A 43 -11.30 19.48 -8.03
N ASP A 44 -11.31 20.43 -7.10
CA ASP A 44 -10.35 20.47 -5.99
C ASP A 44 -10.67 19.37 -4.97
N ALA A 45 -11.97 19.11 -4.75
CA ALA A 45 -12.44 17.99 -3.94
C ALA A 45 -11.98 16.64 -4.52
N GLU A 46 -12.22 16.43 -5.81
CA GLU A 46 -11.85 15.21 -6.53
C GLU A 46 -10.35 14.95 -6.46
N GLN A 47 -9.54 15.98 -6.71
CA GLN A 47 -8.08 15.86 -6.65
C GLN A 47 -7.60 15.49 -5.25
N ARG A 48 -8.19 16.10 -4.21
CA ARG A 48 -7.87 15.80 -2.80
C ARG A 48 -8.23 14.36 -2.45
N VAL A 49 -9.42 13.89 -2.83
CA VAL A 49 -9.86 12.50 -2.61
C VAL A 49 -8.94 11.50 -3.32
N ILE A 50 -8.57 11.77 -4.59
CA ILE A 50 -7.68 10.89 -5.35
C ILE A 50 -6.31 10.76 -4.68
N GLU A 51 -5.77 11.88 -4.18
CA GLU A 51 -4.46 11.86 -3.52
C GLU A 51 -4.50 11.08 -2.20
N GLU A 52 -5.52 11.31 -1.36
CA GLU A 52 -5.69 10.55 -0.12
C GLU A 52 -5.86 9.05 -0.39
N LEU A 53 -6.65 8.66 -1.39
CA LEU A 53 -6.83 7.27 -1.77
C LEU A 53 -5.54 6.63 -2.30
N ARG A 54 -4.75 7.38 -3.08
CA ARG A 54 -3.46 6.90 -3.59
C ARG A 54 -2.45 6.68 -2.45
N GLN A 55 -2.33 7.65 -1.54
CA GLN A 55 -1.46 7.53 -0.37
C GLN A 55 -1.90 6.37 0.53
N MET A 56 -3.21 6.26 0.78
CA MET A 56 -3.80 5.16 1.55
C MET A 56 -3.51 3.78 0.93
N GLY A 57 -3.60 3.66 -0.40
CA GLY A 57 -3.26 2.43 -1.11
C GLY A 57 -1.78 2.04 -0.92
N ASN A 58 -0.88 3.00 -1.00
CA ASN A 58 0.56 2.77 -0.77
C ASN A 58 0.85 2.33 0.67
N ASP A 59 0.21 2.98 1.65
CA ASP A 59 0.35 2.66 3.07
C ASP A 59 -0.18 1.24 3.35
N ALA A 60 -1.30 0.85 2.75
CA ALA A 60 -1.89 -0.48 2.90
C ALA A 60 -0.98 -1.59 2.34
N ILE A 61 -0.43 -1.40 1.13
CA ILE A 61 0.49 -2.37 0.50
C ILE A 61 1.79 -2.49 1.31
N THR A 62 2.32 -1.37 1.79
CA THR A 62 3.53 -1.33 2.61
C THR A 62 3.32 -2.06 3.94
N ALA A 63 2.22 -1.77 4.64
CA ALA A 63 1.88 -2.44 5.89
C ALA A 63 1.64 -3.95 5.69
N TRP A 64 1.05 -4.35 4.56
CA TRP A 64 0.89 -5.76 4.20
C TRP A 64 2.24 -6.43 3.98
N ALA A 65 3.15 -5.80 3.23
CA ALA A 65 4.49 -6.34 2.98
C ALA A 65 5.27 -6.52 4.29
N ASN A 66 5.25 -5.53 5.18
CA ASN A 66 5.92 -5.59 6.48
C ASN A 66 5.39 -6.75 7.34
N LYS A 67 4.06 -6.91 7.44
CA LYS A 67 3.45 -8.02 8.17
C LYS A 67 3.79 -9.39 7.56
N ARG A 68 3.99 -9.48 6.24
CA ARG A 68 4.45 -10.72 5.62
C ARG A 68 5.89 -11.05 5.98
N VAL A 69 6.77 -10.05 6.03
CA VAL A 69 8.17 -10.24 6.45
C VAL A 69 8.23 -10.69 7.91
N GLU A 70 7.52 -10.00 8.82
CA GLU A 70 7.44 -10.37 10.24
C GLU A 70 6.96 -11.82 10.46
N LYS A 71 5.93 -12.24 9.71
CA LYS A 71 5.43 -13.62 9.76
C LYS A 71 6.39 -14.63 9.16
N CYS A 72 7.18 -14.25 8.17
CA CYS A 72 8.18 -15.10 7.52
C CYS A 72 9.45 -15.26 8.38
N THR A 73 9.73 -14.31 9.27
CA THR A 73 10.83 -14.39 10.26
C THR A 73 10.48 -15.19 11.51
N ALA A 74 9.21 -15.58 11.69
CA ALA A 74 8.82 -16.59 12.67
C ALA A 74 9.17 -18.00 12.14
N PRO A 75 9.57 -18.97 12.99
CA PRO A 75 10.12 -20.27 12.57
C PRO A 75 9.15 -21.21 11.83
N ALA A 76 8.00 -20.73 11.36
CA ALA A 76 6.94 -21.51 10.74
C ALA A 76 6.96 -21.47 9.19
N CYS A 77 8.02 -20.99 8.55
CA CYS A 77 8.12 -20.91 7.09
C CYS A 77 9.24 -21.80 6.52
N GLU A 78 9.16 -23.11 6.74
CA GLU A 78 9.87 -24.09 5.89
C GLU A 78 8.94 -24.80 4.88
N GLU A 79 7.62 -24.71 5.03
CA GLU A 79 6.68 -25.32 4.08
C GLU A 79 5.92 -24.26 3.28
N GLY A 80 6.47 -23.81 2.16
CA GLY A 80 5.68 -23.08 1.16
C GLY A 80 6.38 -21.97 0.37
N ILE A 81 7.66 -21.68 0.64
CA ILE A 81 8.43 -20.78 -0.22
C ILE A 81 9.02 -21.65 -1.34
N GLY A 82 8.30 -21.71 -2.46
CA GLY A 82 8.79 -22.33 -3.69
C GLY A 82 10.23 -21.90 -3.95
N LYS A 83 11.11 -22.90 -4.13
CA LYS A 83 12.56 -22.75 -4.33
C LYS A 83 12.88 -21.54 -5.20
N TYR A 84 13.29 -20.44 -4.57
CA TYR A 84 13.87 -19.31 -5.27
C TYR A 84 15.26 -19.73 -5.75
N VAL A 85 15.33 -20.30 -6.96
CA VAL A 85 16.59 -20.54 -7.64
C VAL A 85 17.08 -19.17 -8.11
N LYS A 86 18.19 -18.68 -7.54
CA LYS A 86 18.87 -17.49 -8.02
C LYS A 86 19.27 -17.72 -9.48
N SER A 87 18.47 -17.22 -10.42
CA SER A 87 18.83 -17.17 -11.83
C SER A 87 20.06 -16.27 -11.96
N GLY A 88 21.15 -16.83 -12.50
CA GLY A 88 22.43 -16.16 -12.64
C GLY A 88 22.36 -14.82 -13.38
N LYS A 89 23.35 -13.96 -13.13
CA LYS A 89 23.52 -12.66 -13.82
C LYS A 89 23.29 -12.82 -15.32
N LYS A 90 22.35 -12.05 -15.89
CA LYS A 90 22.21 -11.89 -17.34
C LYS A 90 23.36 -11.02 -17.83
N THR A 91 24.40 -11.64 -18.38
CA THR A 91 25.42 -10.94 -19.17
C THR A 91 24.84 -10.74 -20.57
N VAL A 92 24.34 -9.54 -20.87
CA VAL A 92 24.01 -9.16 -22.25
C VAL A 92 25.35 -8.98 -22.98
N ILE A 93 25.78 -10.01 -23.72
CA ILE A 93 26.84 -9.89 -24.72
C ILE A 93 26.11 -9.75 -26.06
N GLY A 94 25.88 -8.50 -26.48
CA GLY A 94 25.37 -8.22 -27.81
C GLY A 94 26.48 -8.39 -28.84
N THR A 95 26.52 -9.52 -29.54
CA THR A 95 27.38 -9.71 -30.71
C THR A 95 26.66 -9.17 -31.94
N ARG A 96 27.17 -8.09 -32.54
CA ARG A 96 26.72 -7.59 -33.84
C ARG A 96 27.17 -8.57 -34.94
N PRO A 97 26.31 -9.01 -35.87
CA PRO A 97 26.78 -9.70 -37.06
C PRO A 97 27.50 -8.70 -37.96
N THR A 98 28.80 -8.92 -38.22
CA THR A 98 29.52 -8.21 -39.29
C THR A 98 29.17 -8.89 -40.61
N GLU A 99 28.35 -8.23 -41.42
CA GLU A 99 28.12 -8.61 -42.81
C GLU A 99 29.43 -8.47 -43.60
N LYS A 100 29.81 -9.51 -44.34
CA LYS A 100 30.93 -9.49 -45.28
C LYS A 100 30.36 -9.09 -46.64
N SER A 101 30.75 -7.93 -47.15
CA SER A 101 30.52 -7.55 -48.55
C SER A 101 31.25 -8.54 -49.48
N THR A 102 30.55 -9.02 -50.50
CA THR A 102 31.13 -9.51 -51.75
C THR A 102 30.48 -8.72 -52.87
#